data_AF-A0A8S9V5G7-F1
#
_entry.id   AF-A0A8S9V5G7-F1
#
_cell.length_a   1.000
_cell.length_b   1.000
_cell.length_c   1.000
_cell.angle_alpha   90.00
_cell.angle_beta   90.00
_cell.angle_gamma   90.00
#
_symmetry.space_group_name_H-M   'P 1'
#
loop_
_entity.id
_entity.type
_entity.pdbx_description
1 polymer ?
#
loop_
_entity_poly.entity_id
_entity_poly.type
_entity_poly.pdbx_seq_one_letter_code
_entity_poly.pdbx_strand_id
1 'polypeptide(L)'
;MAPSLSSRPASSSDNESVDLECGLTASQHPLTRRQIERDLVLIFDSRELRRNEAWFLVETKWLDAWMSYVLGDDDDANAPKRLGPLTNDTLFDREEFRVRDNLIQTKDYRGVNPQVYALYAELYGTDDAKPIARWTLDIYATPVMIDDAREMLHVPRLKARSLVTEMNEELQSHEKGLEGLKAREEEDKESWTYRCLCRCEFLVPCLNRLLGGGPTYKQEKETSWSEYLNCCCKRKRRRGKKNKKIKTSKKIREEEENSSDETSSDEETQGLLG
;
A
#
# COMPACT_ATOMS: atom_id res chain seq x y z
N MET A 1 9.59 -11.77 -66.78
CA MET A 1 8.71 -12.92 -67.07
C MET A 1 8.57 -13.73 -65.81
N ALA A 2 7.37 -13.76 -65.21
CA ALA A 2 6.91 -14.83 -64.31
C ALA A 2 5.95 -15.72 -65.13
N PRO A 3 5.89 -17.04 -64.86
CA PRO A 3 4.81 -17.64 -64.04
C PRO A 3 5.34 -18.71 -63.04
N SER A 4 4.78 -18.95 -61.83
CA SER A 4 3.50 -19.63 -61.47
C SER A 4 3.52 -21.15 -61.83
N LEU A 5 3.13 -22.17 -61.05
CA LEU A 5 2.41 -22.40 -59.77
C LEU A 5 2.49 -23.91 -59.39
N SER A 6 2.18 -24.23 -58.11
CA SER A 6 1.66 -25.52 -57.57
C SER A 6 2.62 -26.73 -57.47
N SER A 7 2.59 -27.61 -56.46
CA SER A 7 1.59 -27.91 -55.42
C SER A 7 2.21 -28.81 -54.31
N ARG A 8 1.65 -28.71 -53.10
CA ARG A 8 1.79 -29.65 -51.95
C ARG A 8 0.77 -30.81 -52.12
N PRO A 9 0.90 -31.98 -51.45
CA PRO A 9 0.27 -32.11 -50.12
C PRO A 9 0.89 -33.11 -49.10
N ALA A 10 0.47 -32.92 -47.83
CA ALA A 10 0.14 -33.87 -46.74
C ALA A 10 1.20 -34.88 -46.21
N SER A 11 1.22 -35.35 -44.96
CA SER A 11 0.68 -35.01 -43.63
C SER A 11 1.04 -36.16 -42.67
N SER A 12 1.62 -35.88 -41.51
CA SER A 12 1.58 -36.73 -40.29
C SER A 12 2.13 -35.85 -39.16
N SER A 13 1.33 -35.15 -38.34
CA SER A 13 0.39 -35.63 -37.32
C SER A 13 0.99 -36.60 -36.30
N ASP A 14 2.02 -36.17 -35.60
CA ASP A 14 2.29 -36.68 -34.25
C ASP A 14 1.99 -35.56 -33.25
N ASN A 15 0.80 -35.69 -32.66
CA ASN A 15 0.34 -34.93 -31.51
C ASN A 15 1.16 -35.36 -30.30
N GLU A 16 2.27 -34.68 -30.04
CA GLU A 16 2.83 -34.62 -28.69
C GLU A 16 2.22 -33.38 -28.02
N SER A 17 1.05 -33.59 -27.42
CA SER A 17 0.38 -32.64 -26.53
C SER A 17 1.22 -32.51 -25.27
N VAL A 18 2.30 -31.75 -25.36
CA VAL A 18 3.00 -31.25 -24.19
C VAL A 18 2.13 -30.16 -23.63
N ASP A 19 1.41 -30.47 -22.55
CA ASP A 19 0.71 -29.49 -21.73
C ASP A 19 1.76 -28.51 -21.18
N LEU A 20 2.10 -27.49 -21.98
CA LEU A 20 2.64 -26.23 -21.49
C LEU A 20 1.49 -25.52 -20.78
N GLU A 21 1.15 -26.04 -19.61
CA GLU A 21 0.52 -25.25 -18.57
C GLU A 21 1.54 -24.16 -18.23
N CYS A 22 1.39 -23.04 -18.95
CA CYS A 22 2.15 -21.83 -18.77
C CYS A 22 2.04 -21.48 -17.30
N GLY A 23 3.17 -21.62 -16.58
CA GLY A 23 3.35 -21.23 -15.19
C GLY A 23 3.23 -19.72 -15.02
N LEU A 24 2.06 -19.19 -15.34
CA LEU A 24 1.51 -17.98 -14.75
C LEU A 24 1.00 -18.33 -13.36
N THR A 25 1.88 -18.90 -12.53
CA THR A 25 1.85 -18.48 -11.13
C THR A 25 2.23 -17.02 -11.20
N ALA A 26 1.23 -16.14 -11.38
CA ALA A 26 1.35 -14.74 -11.05
C ALA A 26 2.09 -14.74 -9.72
N SER A 27 3.33 -14.27 -9.74
CA SER A 27 4.14 -14.15 -8.55
C SER A 27 3.26 -13.34 -7.59
N GLN A 28 2.67 -14.01 -6.60
CA GLN A 28 1.82 -13.39 -5.59
C GLN A 28 2.71 -12.64 -4.59
N HIS A 29 3.78 -12.02 -5.09
CA HIS A 29 4.41 -10.96 -4.35
C HIS A 29 3.44 -9.80 -4.38
N PRO A 30 2.98 -9.32 -3.21
CA PRO A 30 2.17 -8.13 -3.16
C PRO A 30 2.94 -7.00 -3.82
N LEU A 31 2.26 -6.27 -4.70
CA LEU A 31 2.88 -5.15 -5.40
C LEU A 31 3.39 -4.17 -4.36
N THR A 32 4.65 -3.79 -4.52
CA THR A 32 5.25 -2.81 -3.61
C THR A 32 4.67 -1.42 -3.88
N ARG A 33 4.72 -0.54 -2.88
CA ARG A 33 4.27 0.85 -3.04
C ARG A 33 4.90 1.51 -4.26
N ARG A 34 6.19 1.27 -4.50
CA ARG A 34 6.95 1.78 -5.65
C ARG A 34 6.34 1.34 -6.99
N GLN A 35 6.00 0.06 -7.10
CA GLN A 35 5.38 -0.50 -8.30
C GLN A 35 4.01 0.11 -8.55
N ILE A 36 3.18 0.21 -7.51
CA ILE A 36 1.84 0.77 -7.66
C ILE A 36 1.90 2.26 -8.04
N GLU A 37 2.77 3.05 -7.40
CA GLU A 37 2.97 4.46 -7.75
C GLU A 37 3.45 4.62 -9.20
N ARG A 38 4.38 3.77 -9.65
CA ARG A 38 4.86 3.77 -11.04
C ARG A 38 3.74 3.47 -12.01
N ASP A 39 3.03 2.37 -11.79
CA ASP A 39 2.00 1.87 -12.69
C ASP A 39 0.84 2.87 -12.77
N LEU A 40 0.47 3.49 -11.63
CA LEU A 40 -0.51 4.56 -11.58
C LEU A 40 -0.13 5.75 -12.47
N VAL A 41 1.11 6.21 -12.40
CA VAL A 41 1.58 7.33 -13.25
C VAL A 41 1.61 6.92 -14.72
N LEU A 42 2.12 5.74 -15.04
CA LEU A 42 2.23 5.25 -16.42
C LEU A 42 0.88 5.09 -17.12
N ILE A 43 -0.19 4.73 -16.39
CA ILE A 43 -1.55 4.67 -16.95
C ILE A 43 -1.97 6.02 -17.57
N PHE A 44 -1.50 7.13 -17.01
CA PHE A 44 -1.85 8.48 -17.46
C PHE A 44 -0.73 9.18 -18.24
N ASP A 45 0.44 8.57 -18.42
CA ASP A 45 1.57 9.15 -19.14
C ASP A 45 1.34 9.10 -20.67
N SER A 46 0.45 9.97 -21.14
CA SER A 46 0.22 10.24 -22.54
C SER A 46 1.13 11.36 -23.04
N ARG A 47 1.64 11.18 -24.26
CA ARG A 47 2.40 12.20 -25.01
C ARG A 47 1.50 13.20 -25.75
N GLU A 48 0.19 13.00 -25.71
CA GLU A 48 -0.80 13.85 -26.37
C GLU A 48 -1.58 14.65 -25.33
N LEU A 49 -1.79 15.93 -25.62
CA LEU A 49 -2.65 16.83 -24.84
C LEU A 49 -4.04 16.89 -25.46
N ARG A 50 -5.08 16.99 -24.62
CA ARG A 50 -6.43 17.31 -25.09
C ARG A 50 -6.52 18.77 -25.51
N ARG A 51 -7.59 19.10 -26.24
CA ARG A 51 -7.88 20.48 -26.63
C ARG A 51 -8.00 21.36 -25.38
N ASN A 52 -7.33 22.50 -25.39
CA ASN A 52 -7.25 23.46 -24.28
C ASN A 52 -6.48 22.96 -23.04
N GLU A 53 -5.62 21.95 -23.18
CA GLU A 53 -4.65 21.59 -22.14
C GLU A 53 -3.29 22.22 -22.43
N ALA A 54 -2.48 22.33 -21.37
CA ALA A 54 -1.11 22.82 -21.41
C ALA A 54 -0.16 21.79 -20.81
N TRP A 55 1.11 21.93 -21.14
CA TRP A 55 2.20 21.20 -20.51
C TRP A 55 2.53 21.79 -19.15
N PHE A 56 2.75 20.91 -18.17
CA PHE A 56 3.26 21.26 -16.85
C PHE A 56 4.73 20.89 -16.78
N LEU A 57 5.58 21.87 -16.54
CA LEU A 57 7.03 21.67 -16.55
C LEU A 57 7.51 21.32 -15.13
N VAL A 58 8.28 20.25 -15.04
CA VAL A 58 8.85 19.71 -13.81
C VAL A 58 10.36 19.59 -13.97
N GLU A 59 11.11 19.93 -12.93
CA GLU A 59 12.57 19.82 -12.95
C GLU A 59 13.04 18.37 -13.13
N THR A 60 14.02 18.17 -14.01
CA THR A 60 14.51 16.83 -14.37
C THR A 60 15.16 16.14 -13.17
N LYS A 61 15.82 16.90 -12.28
CA LYS A 61 16.42 16.35 -11.05
C LYS A 61 15.41 15.63 -10.16
N TRP A 62 14.23 16.21 -9.98
CA TRP A 62 13.17 15.59 -9.19
C TRP A 62 12.62 14.35 -9.89
N LEU A 63 12.40 14.42 -11.21
CA LEU A 63 11.94 13.28 -12.00
C LEU A 63 12.94 12.12 -12.04
N ASP A 64 14.24 12.40 -12.13
CA ASP A 64 15.29 11.38 -12.14
C ASP A 64 15.37 10.68 -10.78
N ALA A 65 15.24 11.44 -9.69
CA ALA A 65 15.14 10.87 -8.35
C ALA A 65 13.87 10.02 -8.21
N TRP A 66 12.73 10.48 -8.74
CA TRP A 66 11.47 9.75 -8.72
C TRP A 66 11.58 8.43 -9.48
N MET A 67 12.12 8.47 -10.70
CA MET A 67 12.41 7.29 -11.53
C MET A 67 13.34 6.32 -10.80
N SER A 68 14.39 6.81 -10.16
CA SER A 68 15.32 5.98 -9.39
C SER A 68 14.63 5.29 -8.21
N TYR A 69 13.73 6.00 -7.52
CA TYR A 69 12.93 5.44 -6.43
C TYR A 69 11.98 4.36 -6.93
N VAL A 70 11.15 4.64 -7.95
CA VAL A 70 10.12 3.69 -8.40
C VAL A 70 10.69 2.47 -9.14
N LEU A 71 11.90 2.57 -9.68
CA LEU A 71 12.63 1.44 -10.29
C LEU A 71 13.53 0.71 -9.30
N GLY A 72 13.77 1.26 -8.11
CA GLY A 72 14.59 0.63 -7.08
C GLY A 72 13.89 -0.56 -6.45
N ASP A 73 14.67 -1.58 -6.08
CA ASP A 73 14.19 -2.73 -5.31
C ASP A 73 13.91 -2.32 -3.85
N ASP A 74 12.89 -2.89 -3.21
CA ASP A 74 12.64 -2.67 -1.77
C ASP A 74 13.56 -3.51 -0.89
N ASP A 75 14.09 -4.63 -1.39
CA ASP A 75 14.99 -5.52 -0.65
C ASP A 75 16.45 -5.03 -0.62
N ASP A 76 16.79 -4.03 -1.44
CA ASP A 76 18.13 -3.42 -1.44
C ASP A 76 18.25 -2.33 -0.36
N ALA A 77 19.17 -2.53 0.59
CA ALA A 77 19.46 -1.56 1.65
C ALA A 77 19.97 -0.21 1.11
N ASN A 78 20.52 -0.18 -0.10
CA ASN A 78 20.97 1.04 -0.78
C ASN A 78 19.91 1.64 -1.71
N ALA A 79 18.70 1.08 -1.74
CA ALA A 79 17.66 1.58 -2.60
C ALA A 79 17.31 3.05 -2.29
N PRO A 80 16.99 3.86 -3.32
CA PRO A 80 16.62 5.24 -3.09
C PRO A 80 15.39 5.34 -2.18
N LYS A 81 15.45 6.28 -1.23
CA LYS A 81 14.32 6.54 -0.34
C LYS A 81 13.23 7.30 -1.08
N ARG A 82 12.01 7.22 -0.54
CA ARG A 82 10.87 8.01 -1.02
C ARG A 82 11.23 9.50 -1.02
N LEU A 83 10.88 10.16 -2.11
CA LEU A 83 11.17 11.57 -2.32
C LEU A 83 10.34 12.46 -1.39
N GLY A 84 10.87 13.67 -1.17
CA GLY A 84 10.09 14.78 -0.65
C GLY A 84 9.13 15.38 -1.69
N PRO A 85 8.52 16.53 -1.35
CA PRO A 85 7.59 17.22 -2.22
C PRO A 85 8.16 17.57 -3.60
N LEU A 86 7.27 17.70 -4.58
CA LEU A 86 7.62 18.20 -5.91
C LEU A 86 8.13 19.63 -5.81
N THR A 87 9.37 19.84 -6.24
CA THR A 87 10.05 21.13 -6.25
C THR A 87 10.37 21.56 -7.68
N ASN A 88 10.42 22.88 -7.91
CA ASN A 88 10.91 23.48 -9.16
C ASN A 88 11.98 24.53 -8.87
N ASP A 89 12.66 24.39 -7.74
CA ASP A 89 13.60 25.38 -7.19
C ASP A 89 14.79 25.64 -8.11
N THR A 90 15.20 24.64 -8.89
CA THR A 90 16.34 24.79 -9.79
C THR A 90 15.98 25.52 -11.08
N LEU A 91 14.70 25.62 -11.41
CA LEU A 91 14.18 26.31 -12.59
C LEU A 91 13.89 27.80 -12.33
N PHE A 92 13.69 28.17 -11.06
CA PHE A 92 13.38 29.55 -10.66
C PHE A 92 14.57 30.23 -9.98
N ASP A 93 14.70 31.51 -10.23
CA ASP A 93 15.48 32.41 -9.40
C ASP A 93 14.56 33.00 -8.31
N ARG A 94 14.90 32.72 -7.05
CA ARG A 94 14.14 33.21 -5.88
C ARG A 94 14.39 34.70 -5.61
N GLU A 95 15.52 35.23 -6.05
CA GLU A 95 15.86 36.65 -5.83
C GLU A 95 15.17 37.52 -6.88
N GLU A 96 15.18 37.08 -8.14
CA GLU A 96 14.61 37.83 -9.26
C GLU A 96 13.15 37.47 -9.57
N PHE A 97 12.58 36.50 -8.84
CA PHE A 97 11.20 36.00 -9.02
C PHE A 97 10.87 35.63 -10.49
N ARG A 98 11.84 35.10 -11.23
CA ARG A 98 11.69 34.70 -12.63
C ARG A 98 12.26 33.32 -12.91
N VAL A 99 11.86 32.73 -14.04
CA VAL A 99 12.50 31.52 -14.55
C VAL A 99 13.95 31.85 -14.90
N ARG A 100 14.89 30.96 -14.56
CA ARG A 100 16.31 31.14 -14.88
C ARG A 100 16.54 31.13 -16.39
N ASP A 101 17.59 31.80 -16.83
CA ASP A 101 17.99 31.83 -18.23
C ASP A 101 18.75 30.55 -18.64
N ASN A 102 18.75 30.24 -19.94
CA ASN A 102 19.48 29.12 -20.57
C ASN A 102 19.12 27.71 -20.08
N LEU A 103 17.88 27.50 -19.64
CA LEU A 103 17.32 26.18 -19.32
C LEU A 103 17.03 25.40 -20.60
N ILE A 104 17.46 24.14 -20.61
CA ILE A 104 17.38 23.25 -21.76
C ILE A 104 16.33 22.18 -21.49
N GLN A 105 15.35 22.07 -22.39
CA GLN A 105 14.36 20.99 -22.37
C GLN A 105 15.05 19.62 -22.31
N THR A 106 14.48 18.66 -21.59
CA THR A 106 14.98 17.29 -21.34
C THR A 106 16.19 17.18 -20.41
N LYS A 107 17.03 18.22 -20.34
CA LYS A 107 18.18 18.30 -19.43
C LYS A 107 17.80 18.90 -18.09
N ASP A 108 17.19 20.08 -18.10
CA ASP A 108 16.88 20.84 -16.89
C ASP A 108 15.44 20.62 -16.47
N TYR A 109 14.52 20.50 -17.43
CA TYR A 109 13.10 20.28 -17.17
C TYR A 109 12.46 19.34 -18.21
N ARG A 110 11.33 18.73 -17.84
CA ARG A 110 10.47 17.95 -18.75
C ARG A 110 9.03 18.40 -18.62
N GLY A 111 8.27 18.28 -19.70
CA GLY A 111 6.84 18.52 -19.68
C GLY A 111 6.06 17.25 -19.42
N VAL A 112 5.08 17.34 -18.53
CA VAL A 112 4.10 16.29 -18.27
C VAL A 112 2.69 16.83 -18.51
N ASN A 113 1.76 15.93 -18.76
CA ASN A 113 0.36 16.31 -18.93
C ASN A 113 -0.28 16.69 -17.57
N PRO A 114 -1.46 17.35 -17.58
CA PRO A 114 -2.11 17.82 -16.35
C PRO A 114 -2.41 16.69 -15.34
N GLN A 115 -2.75 15.50 -15.83
CA GLN A 115 -3.09 14.35 -14.98
C GLN A 115 -1.87 13.80 -14.25
N VAL A 116 -0.75 13.65 -14.95
CA VAL A 116 0.53 13.22 -14.37
C VAL A 116 1.04 14.24 -13.36
N TYR A 117 0.98 15.53 -13.68
CA TYR A 117 1.35 16.58 -12.72
C TYR A 117 0.51 16.51 -11.44
N ALA A 118 -0.81 16.35 -11.57
CA ALA A 118 -1.71 16.22 -10.43
C ALA A 118 -1.41 14.97 -9.58
N LEU A 119 -1.03 13.84 -10.21
CA LEU A 119 -0.62 12.64 -9.49
C LEU A 119 0.66 12.87 -8.68
N TYR A 120 1.69 13.49 -9.27
CA TYR A 120 2.90 13.83 -8.51
C TYR A 120 2.60 14.75 -7.33
N ALA A 121 1.76 15.77 -7.55
CA ALA A 121 1.36 16.71 -6.51
C ALA A 121 0.60 16.04 -5.36
N GLU A 122 -0.31 15.10 -5.63
CA GLU A 122 -1.07 14.40 -4.57
C GLU A 122 -0.25 13.26 -3.91
N LEU A 123 0.67 12.61 -4.64
CA LEU A 123 1.54 11.54 -4.11
C LEU A 123 2.65 12.04 -3.18
N TYR A 124 3.25 13.19 -3.52
CA TYR A 124 4.45 13.71 -2.85
C TYR A 124 4.22 15.06 -2.17
N GLY A 125 3.14 15.77 -2.50
CA GLY A 125 2.97 17.17 -2.13
C GLY A 125 3.75 18.10 -3.05
N THR A 126 3.58 19.41 -2.88
CA THR A 126 4.25 20.43 -3.72
C THR A 126 5.04 21.46 -2.92
N ASP A 127 5.08 21.42 -1.59
CA ASP A 127 5.81 22.41 -0.73
C ASP A 127 5.71 23.86 -1.23
N ASP A 128 4.48 24.32 -1.50
CA ASP A 128 4.14 25.63 -2.07
C ASP A 128 4.74 25.95 -3.46
N ALA A 129 5.39 24.98 -4.13
CA ALA A 129 5.84 25.10 -5.50
C ALA A 129 4.65 25.37 -6.44
N LYS A 130 4.73 26.48 -7.15
CA LYS A 130 3.72 26.87 -8.13
C LYS A 130 3.92 26.09 -9.44
N PRO A 131 2.84 25.59 -10.07
CA PRO A 131 2.93 24.91 -11.35
C PRO A 131 3.47 25.85 -12.44
N ILE A 132 4.40 25.35 -13.25
CA ILE A 132 4.91 26.04 -14.44
C ILE A 132 4.14 25.52 -15.66
N ALA A 133 3.08 26.20 -16.05
CA ALA A 133 2.25 25.79 -17.20
C ALA A 133 2.65 26.55 -18.48
N ARG A 134 2.75 25.82 -19.60
CA ARG A 134 3.07 26.35 -20.94
C ARG A 134 2.26 25.65 -22.03
N TRP A 135 1.82 26.40 -23.03
CA TRP A 135 1.12 25.82 -24.20
C TRP A 135 2.03 24.94 -25.07
N THR A 136 3.34 25.16 -24.99
CA THR A 136 4.37 24.34 -25.66
C THR A 136 5.37 23.84 -24.63
N LEU A 137 6.27 22.93 -25.02
CA LEU A 137 7.31 22.42 -24.14
C LEU A 137 8.48 23.42 -23.93
N ASP A 138 8.41 24.61 -24.52
CA ASP A 138 9.39 25.68 -24.29
C ASP A 138 9.02 26.46 -23.01
N ILE A 139 9.92 26.44 -22.02
CA ILE A 139 9.73 27.15 -20.75
C ILE A 139 9.71 28.68 -20.92
N TYR A 140 10.32 29.19 -22.00
CA TYR A 140 10.34 30.60 -22.36
C TYR A 140 9.14 31.04 -23.21
N ALA A 141 8.27 30.11 -23.61
CA ALA A 141 7.03 30.44 -24.28
C ALA A 141 6.07 31.21 -23.36
N THR A 142 5.03 31.80 -23.96
CA THR A 142 3.99 32.55 -23.24
C THR A 142 3.43 31.73 -22.07
N PRO A 143 3.48 32.25 -20.83
CA PRO A 143 2.95 31.55 -19.67
C PRO A 143 1.44 31.38 -19.78
N VAL A 144 0.92 30.28 -19.26
CA VAL A 144 -0.51 30.13 -19.05
C VAL A 144 -0.92 30.96 -17.83
N MET A 145 -2.08 31.62 -17.90
CA MET A 145 -2.60 32.40 -16.77
C MET A 145 -2.85 31.48 -15.58
N ILE A 146 -2.67 32.02 -14.37
CA ILE A 146 -2.78 31.22 -13.14
C ILE A 146 -4.19 30.63 -12.96
N ASP A 147 -5.22 31.37 -13.36
CA ASP A 147 -6.61 30.91 -13.24
C ASP A 147 -6.91 29.79 -14.25
N ASP A 148 -6.42 29.92 -15.49
CA ASP A 148 -6.51 28.85 -16.49
C ASP A 148 -5.76 27.59 -16.06
N ALA A 149 -4.56 27.74 -15.47
CA ALA A 149 -3.80 26.61 -14.95
C ALA A 149 -4.51 25.92 -13.79
N ARG A 150 -5.18 26.68 -12.92
CA ARG A 150 -5.99 26.14 -11.81
C ARG A 150 -7.21 25.39 -12.34
N GLU A 151 -7.90 25.94 -13.33
CA GLU A 151 -9.05 25.31 -13.97
C GLU A 151 -8.65 24.01 -14.67
N MET A 152 -7.56 24.03 -15.46
CA MET A 152 -7.02 22.83 -16.11
C MET A 152 -6.64 21.73 -15.13
N LEU A 153 -6.13 22.08 -13.94
CA LEU A 153 -5.78 21.12 -12.89
C LEU A 153 -6.96 20.71 -12.01
N HIS A 154 -8.12 21.38 -12.07
CA HIS A 154 -9.21 21.13 -11.14
C HIS A 154 -9.69 19.67 -11.19
N VAL A 155 -10.10 19.20 -12.37
CA VAL A 155 -10.56 17.82 -12.58
C VAL A 155 -9.41 16.80 -12.38
N PRO A 156 -8.22 17.00 -12.96
CA PRO A 156 -7.06 16.12 -12.71
C PRO A 156 -6.71 15.94 -11.23
N ARG A 157 -6.78 17.01 -10.42
CA ARG A 157 -6.48 16.96 -8.99
C ARG A 157 -7.52 16.17 -8.21
N LEU A 158 -8.81 16.38 -8.48
CA LEU A 158 -9.86 15.58 -7.84
C LEU A 158 -9.70 14.10 -8.17
N LYS A 159 -9.42 13.78 -9.43
CA LYS A 159 -9.17 12.41 -9.87
C LYS A 159 -7.91 11.82 -9.21
N ALA A 160 -6.80 12.56 -9.23
CA ALA A 160 -5.55 12.12 -8.62
C ALA A 160 -5.73 11.85 -7.12
N ARG A 161 -6.43 12.72 -6.40
CA ARG A 161 -6.76 12.51 -4.98
C ARG A 161 -7.53 11.23 -4.76
N SER A 162 -8.59 11.00 -5.54
CA SER A 162 -9.38 9.77 -5.43
C SER A 162 -8.52 8.52 -5.63
N LEU A 163 -7.70 8.49 -6.68
CA LEU A 163 -6.83 7.36 -7.03
C LEU A 163 -5.75 7.12 -5.97
N VAL A 164 -5.15 8.19 -5.44
CA VAL A 164 -4.13 8.10 -4.39
C VAL A 164 -4.74 7.63 -3.06
N THR A 165 -5.96 8.07 -2.74
CA THR A 165 -6.69 7.57 -1.57
C THR A 165 -6.97 6.07 -1.70
N GLU A 166 -7.52 5.63 -2.83
CA GLU A 166 -7.79 4.21 -3.12
C GLU A 166 -6.51 3.37 -3.03
N MET A 167 -5.42 3.82 -3.64
CA MET A 167 -4.11 3.18 -3.55
C MET A 167 -3.61 3.05 -2.10
N ASN A 168 -3.76 4.09 -1.29
CA ASN A 168 -3.32 4.06 0.11
C ASN A 168 -4.20 3.15 0.96
N GLU A 169 -5.51 3.06 0.69
CA GLU A 169 -6.43 2.14 1.36
C GLU A 169 -6.09 0.67 1.05
N GLU A 170 -5.74 0.37 -0.20
CA GLU A 170 -5.28 -0.96 -0.62
C GLU A 170 -3.99 -1.37 0.11
N LEU A 171 -3.00 -0.48 0.14
CA LEU A 171 -1.74 -0.71 0.87
C LEU A 171 -1.97 -0.96 2.36
N GLN A 172 -2.80 -0.15 3.01
CA GLN A 172 -3.10 -0.31 4.44
C GLN A 172 -3.85 -1.63 4.73
N SER A 173 -4.76 -2.03 3.85
CA SER A 173 -5.51 -3.27 3.98
C SER A 173 -4.59 -4.48 3.86
N HIS A 174 -3.65 -4.42 2.94
CA HIS A 174 -2.63 -5.45 2.75
C HIS A 174 -1.70 -5.57 3.97
N GLU A 175 -1.22 -4.45 4.52
CA GLU A 175 -0.40 -4.42 5.75
C GLU A 175 -1.13 -5.04 6.95
N LYS A 176 -2.37 -4.61 7.22
CA LYS A 176 -3.19 -5.15 8.33
C LYS A 176 -3.49 -6.64 8.17
N GLY A 177 -3.74 -7.09 6.94
CA GLY A 177 -3.92 -8.51 6.64
C GLY A 177 -2.68 -9.33 6.97
N LEU A 178 -1.49 -8.83 6.61
CA LEU A 178 -0.21 -9.46 6.90
C LEU A 178 0.09 -9.50 8.41
N GLU A 179 -0.20 -8.42 9.14
CA GLU A 179 -0.07 -8.37 10.60
C GLU A 179 -0.99 -9.37 11.29
N GLY A 180 -2.25 -9.50 10.84
CA GLY A 180 -3.20 -10.48 11.36
C GLY A 180 -2.73 -11.93 11.16
N LEU A 181 -2.09 -12.22 10.03
CA LEU A 181 -1.49 -13.54 9.77
C LEU A 181 -0.28 -13.81 10.68
N LYS A 182 0.62 -12.83 10.84
CA LYS A 182 1.78 -12.94 11.75
C LYS A 182 1.36 -13.17 13.20
N ALA A 183 0.38 -12.41 13.69
CA ALA A 183 -0.15 -12.56 15.05
C ALA A 183 -0.74 -13.95 15.28
N ARG A 184 -1.46 -14.51 14.29
CA ARG A 184 -1.99 -15.87 14.36
C ARG A 184 -0.88 -16.93 14.38
N GLU A 185 0.17 -16.75 13.58
CA GLU A 185 1.32 -17.67 13.56
C GLU A 185 2.10 -17.64 14.88
N GLU A 186 2.24 -16.48 15.52
CA GLU A 186 2.83 -16.34 16.86
C GLU A 186 1.96 -16.99 17.92
N GLU A 187 0.64 -16.77 17.91
CA GLU A 187 -0.29 -17.47 18.82
C GLU A 187 -0.22 -19.00 18.62
N ASP A 188 -0.12 -19.48 17.37
CA ASP A 188 -0.01 -20.90 17.07
C ASP A 188 1.35 -21.47 17.55
N LYS A 189 2.46 -20.74 17.41
CA LYS A 189 3.80 -21.09 17.97
C LYS A 189 3.81 -21.11 19.50
N GLU A 190 3.22 -20.11 20.15
CA GLU A 190 3.04 -20.08 21.60
C GLU A 190 2.13 -21.23 22.07
N SER A 191 1.08 -21.55 21.31
CA SER A 191 0.21 -22.67 21.63
C SER A 191 0.94 -24.02 21.47
N TRP A 192 1.88 -24.14 20.54
CA TRP A 192 2.68 -25.35 20.31
C TRP A 192 3.75 -25.54 21.39
N THR A 193 4.45 -24.47 21.78
CA THR A 193 5.42 -24.51 22.89
C THR A 193 4.75 -24.86 24.22
N TYR A 194 3.53 -24.36 24.49
CA TYR A 194 2.75 -24.74 25.68
C TYR A 194 2.05 -26.10 25.57
N ARG A 195 1.79 -26.64 24.37
CA ARG A 195 1.22 -27.99 24.17
C ARG A 195 2.24 -29.11 24.29
N CYS A 196 3.55 -28.82 24.23
CA CYS A 196 4.61 -29.81 24.39
C CYS A 196 5.06 -30.05 25.85
N LEU A 197 4.41 -29.44 26.85
CA LEU A 197 4.68 -29.76 28.27
C LEU A 197 3.94 -31.01 28.77
N CYS A 198 3.10 -31.64 27.92
CA CYS A 198 2.30 -32.81 28.30
C CYS A 198 2.79 -34.14 27.68
N ARG A 199 3.85 -34.11 26.84
CA ARG A 199 4.42 -35.33 26.21
C ARG A 199 5.87 -35.63 26.62
N CYS A 200 6.53 -34.75 27.38
CA CYS A 200 7.87 -34.99 27.89
C CYS A 200 7.90 -35.79 29.21
N GLU A 201 6.76 -36.01 29.88
CA GLU A 201 6.71 -36.95 31.02
C GLU A 201 6.97 -38.41 30.61
N PHE A 202 6.93 -38.74 29.31
CA PHE A 202 7.28 -40.07 28.79
C PHE A 202 8.64 -40.16 28.07
N LEU A 203 9.31 -39.05 27.77
CA LEU A 203 10.63 -39.06 27.11
C LEU A 203 11.81 -39.06 28.10
N VAL A 204 11.62 -38.54 29.31
CA VAL A 204 12.63 -38.59 30.38
C VAL A 204 12.79 -40.02 30.98
N PRO A 205 11.74 -40.86 31.12
CA PRO A 205 11.92 -42.24 31.60
C PRO A 205 12.62 -43.18 30.62
N CYS A 206 12.57 -42.94 29.31
CA CYS A 206 13.18 -43.82 28.30
C CYS A 206 14.69 -43.63 28.20
N LEU A 207 15.20 -42.42 28.39
CA LEU A 207 16.65 -42.15 28.42
C LEU A 207 17.29 -42.53 29.77
N ASN A 208 16.51 -42.56 30.85
CA ASN A 208 16.96 -43.02 32.18
C ASN A 208 17.25 -44.53 32.24
N ARG A 209 16.69 -45.34 31.33
CA ARG A 209 16.95 -46.78 31.30
C ARG A 209 18.18 -47.16 30.49
N LEU A 210 18.72 -46.26 29.67
CA LEU A 210 19.82 -46.55 28.74
C LEU A 210 21.18 -45.97 29.19
N LEU A 211 21.23 -44.92 30.01
CA LEU A 211 22.48 -44.17 30.27
C LEU A 211 22.90 -44.02 31.75
N GLY A 212 22.32 -44.78 32.68
CA GLY A 212 22.94 -45.10 33.98
C GLY A 212 23.63 -43.96 34.73
N GLY A 213 22.96 -42.83 34.96
CA GLY A 213 23.51 -41.73 35.76
C GLY A 213 22.57 -40.54 35.84
N GLY A 214 21.87 -40.38 36.97
CA GLY A 214 21.01 -39.21 37.22
C GLY A 214 21.79 -38.07 37.91
N PRO A 215 21.41 -36.79 37.71
CA PRO A 215 22.01 -35.67 38.43
C PRO A 215 21.53 -35.65 39.88
N THR A 216 22.46 -35.65 40.83
CA THR A 216 22.17 -35.44 42.26
C THR A 216 21.82 -33.98 42.51
N TYR A 217 20.53 -33.67 42.60
CA TYR A 217 20.08 -32.41 43.19
C TYR A 217 19.93 -32.57 44.70
N LYS A 218 20.56 -31.65 45.45
CA LYS A 218 20.43 -31.53 46.90
C LYS A 218 18.95 -31.32 47.26
N GLN A 219 18.50 -32.02 48.31
CA GLN A 219 17.19 -31.84 48.89
C GLN A 219 17.07 -30.42 49.47
N GLU A 220 16.12 -29.64 48.97
CA GLU A 220 15.55 -28.51 49.69
C GLU A 220 14.04 -28.72 49.89
N LYS A 221 13.66 -28.73 51.17
CA LYS A 221 12.37 -28.54 51.83
C LYS A 221 11.11 -29.07 51.13
N GLU A 222 10.43 -29.94 51.87
CA GLU A 222 9.07 -30.43 51.64
C GLU A 222 8.12 -29.30 51.21
N THR A 223 7.86 -29.21 49.92
CA THR A 223 6.69 -28.52 49.40
C THR A 223 5.56 -29.56 49.33
N SER A 224 4.50 -29.29 50.08
CA SER A 224 3.30 -30.13 50.14
C SER A 224 2.65 -30.24 48.76
N TRP A 225 2.40 -31.47 48.33
CA TRP A 225 1.75 -31.83 47.06
C TRP A 225 0.32 -31.27 46.89
N SER A 226 -0.27 -30.64 47.91
CA SER A 226 -1.61 -30.03 47.85
C SER A 226 -1.67 -28.71 47.07
N GLU A 227 -0.53 -28.08 46.74
CA GLU A 227 -0.51 -26.81 46.00
C GLU A 227 -0.51 -26.99 44.47
N TYR A 228 0.03 -28.09 43.95
CA TYR A 228 0.16 -28.34 42.51
C TYR A 228 -1.07 -28.96 41.84
N LEU A 229 -2.00 -29.55 42.61
CA LEU A 229 -3.21 -30.21 42.06
C LEU A 229 -4.41 -29.28 41.84
N ASN A 230 -4.26 -27.96 41.94
CA ASN A 230 -5.36 -27.01 41.76
C ASN A 230 -5.35 -26.22 40.43
N CYS A 231 -4.42 -26.47 39.53
CA CYS A 231 -4.30 -25.69 38.29
C CYS A 231 -5.32 -26.10 37.20
N CYS A 232 -5.66 -27.39 37.06
CA CYS A 232 -6.53 -27.86 35.97
C CYS A 232 -8.04 -27.83 36.30
N CYS A 233 -8.46 -27.92 37.56
CA CYS A 233 -9.88 -27.95 37.93
C CYS A 233 -10.53 -26.54 38.03
N LYS A 234 -9.74 -25.48 38.25
CA LYS A 234 -10.28 -24.09 38.29
C LYS A 234 -10.54 -23.49 36.90
N ARG A 235 -9.89 -24.00 35.84
CA ARG A 235 -10.06 -23.47 34.47
C ARG A 235 -11.42 -23.85 33.85
N LYS A 236 -12.00 -25.01 34.22
CA LYS A 236 -13.37 -25.39 33.82
C LYS A 236 -14.46 -24.56 34.51
N ARG A 237 -14.25 -24.11 35.76
CA ARG A 237 -15.22 -23.25 36.48
C ARG A 237 -15.27 -21.80 36.01
N ARG A 238 -14.22 -21.29 35.34
CA ARG A 238 -14.21 -19.92 34.77
C ARG A 238 -14.87 -19.79 33.40
N ARG A 239 -14.95 -20.86 32.58
CA ARG A 239 -15.68 -20.84 31.30
C ARG A 239 -17.22 -20.81 31.46
N GLY A 240 -17.75 -21.37 32.55
CA GLY A 240 -19.19 -21.31 32.84
C GLY A 240 -19.72 -19.94 33.29
N LYS A 241 -18.87 -19.05 33.84
CA LYS A 241 -19.29 -17.72 34.32
C LYS A 241 -19.20 -16.62 33.26
N LYS A 242 -18.34 -16.73 32.23
CA LYS A 242 -18.28 -15.75 31.12
C LYS A 242 -19.47 -15.86 30.16
N ASN A 243 -20.00 -17.07 29.91
CA ASN A 243 -21.20 -17.24 29.06
C ASN A 243 -22.49 -16.69 29.70
N LYS A 244 -22.56 -16.55 31.03
CA LYS A 244 -23.72 -15.95 31.69
C LYS A 244 -23.70 -14.43 31.66
N LYS A 245 -22.52 -13.78 31.59
CA LYS A 245 -22.39 -12.32 31.56
C LYS A 245 -22.65 -11.72 30.17
N ILE A 246 -22.29 -12.44 29.09
CA ILE A 246 -22.56 -12.02 27.70
C ILE A 246 -24.06 -12.09 27.36
N LYS A 247 -24.82 -13.03 27.95
CA LYS A 247 -26.28 -13.10 27.75
C LYS A 247 -27.06 -12.01 28.49
N THR A 248 -26.54 -11.46 29.59
CA THR A 248 -27.21 -10.38 30.34
C THR A 248 -26.90 -8.99 29.76
N SER A 249 -25.69 -8.76 29.23
CA SER A 249 -25.36 -7.50 28.56
C SER A 249 -26.06 -7.30 27.22
N LYS A 250 -26.39 -8.40 26.51
CA LYS A 250 -27.17 -8.32 25.26
C LYS A 250 -28.64 -7.93 25.52
N LYS A 251 -29.21 -8.29 26.68
CA LYS A 251 -30.59 -7.95 27.03
C LYS A 251 -30.79 -6.49 27.49
N ILE A 252 -29.75 -5.85 28.02
CA ILE A 252 -29.82 -4.44 28.46
C ILE A 252 -29.66 -3.46 27.28
N ARG A 253 -28.95 -3.87 26.23
CA ARG A 253 -28.68 -3.00 25.07
C ARG A 253 -29.82 -2.95 24.04
N GLU A 254 -30.78 -3.88 24.12
CA GLU A 254 -32.00 -3.87 23.29
C GLU A 254 -33.12 -2.98 23.87
N GLU A 255 -32.97 -2.45 25.10
CA GLU A 255 -33.95 -1.54 25.73
C GLU A 255 -33.57 -0.05 25.62
N GLU A 256 -32.33 0.29 25.22
CA GLU A 256 -31.89 1.70 25.04
C GLU A 256 -32.03 2.23 23.59
N GLU A 257 -32.29 1.37 22.60
CA GLU A 257 -32.48 1.79 21.19
C GLU A 257 -33.93 2.21 20.87
N ASN A 258 -34.82 2.31 21.86
CA ASN A 258 -36.23 2.70 21.67
C ASN A 258 -36.57 4.12 22.16
N SER A 259 -35.59 5.04 22.17
CA SER A 259 -35.77 6.41 22.66
C SER A 259 -34.90 7.43 21.91
N SER A 260 -35.21 7.70 20.65
CA SER A 260 -35.06 9.04 20.06
C SER A 260 -35.70 9.08 18.68
N ASP A 261 -37.02 9.29 18.68
CA ASP A 261 -37.82 9.72 17.53
C ASP A 261 -38.10 11.22 17.68
N GLU A 262 -38.13 11.94 16.55
CA GLU A 262 -38.52 13.35 16.37
C GLU A 262 -37.51 14.40 16.92
N THR A 263 -36.97 15.36 16.16
CA THR A 263 -37.72 16.41 15.48
C THR A 263 -37.01 16.97 14.23
N SER A 264 -37.80 17.01 13.16
CA SER A 264 -37.64 17.72 11.88
C SER A 264 -37.71 19.26 11.99
N SER A 265 -37.20 19.95 10.94
CA SER A 265 -37.59 21.30 10.46
C SER A 265 -37.15 22.53 11.28
N ASP A 266 -36.77 23.70 10.73
CA ASP A 266 -36.86 24.26 9.37
C ASP A 266 -35.79 25.35 9.15
N GLU A 267 -35.55 25.64 7.88
CA GLU A 267 -34.75 26.74 7.35
C GLU A 267 -35.47 28.10 7.48
N GLU A 268 -34.74 29.15 7.87
CA GLU A 268 -35.02 30.53 7.44
C GLU A 268 -33.73 31.37 7.57
N THR A 269 -33.15 31.79 6.46
CA THR A 269 -32.22 32.94 6.42
C THR A 269 -32.70 33.94 5.38
N GLN A 270 -33.31 35.01 5.87
CA GLN A 270 -33.68 36.20 5.13
C GLN A 270 -32.51 37.18 5.09
N GLY A 271 -32.21 37.67 3.88
CA GLY A 271 -32.01 39.10 3.58
C GLY A 271 -30.78 39.85 4.12
N LEU A 272 -29.87 40.22 3.22
CA LEU A 272 -29.04 41.43 3.34
C LEU A 272 -28.92 42.12 1.97
N LEU A 273 -29.89 43.00 1.71
CA LEU A 273 -29.78 44.18 0.85
C LEU A 273 -30.51 45.30 1.60
N GLY A 274 -29.79 46.35 1.99
CA GLY A 274 -30.34 47.54 2.66
C GLY A 274 -29.58 47.93 3.90
#